data_AF-A0A1X1XF51-F1
#
_entry.id   AF-A0A1X1XF51-F1
#
_cell.length_a   1.000
_cell.length_b   1.000
_cell.length_c   1.000
_cell.angle_alpha   90.00
_cell.angle_beta   90.00
_cell.angle_gamma   90.00
#
_symmetry.space_group_name_H-M   'P 1'
#
loop_
_entity.id
_entity.type
_entity.pdbx_description
1 polymer ?
#
loop_
_entity_poly.entity_id
_entity_poly.type
_entity_poly.pdbx_seq_one_letter_code
_entity_poly.pdbx_strand_id
1 'polypeptide(L)' 'MSSLLQIRNVPDAARRELKARAAAQGRSLNAYLLDLINREVSRPTVAEVLERAAQRAERATGLAAEVIEVARAERDDRA' A
#
# COMPACT_ATOMS: atom_id res chain seq x y z
N MET A 1 5.26 -4.83 17.74
CA MET A 1 5.84 -6.16 17.99
C MET A 1 6.90 -6.41 16.92
N SER A 2 8.11 -6.84 17.29
CA SER A 2 9.12 -7.27 16.30
C SER A 2 8.77 -8.68 15.81
N SER A 3 8.49 -8.84 14.52
CA SER A 3 8.27 -10.15 13.91
C SER A 3 9.54 -10.58 13.18
N LEU A 4 10.04 -11.78 13.47
CA LEU A 4 11.20 -12.36 12.80
C LEU A 4 10.74 -13.04 11.51
N LEU A 5 11.24 -12.58 10.36
CA LEU A 5 10.94 -13.17 9.06
C LEU A 5 12.17 -13.92 8.54
N GLN A 6 12.08 -15.26 8.46
CA GLN A 6 13.13 -16.12 7.91
C GLN A 6 12.72 -16.64 6.53
N ILE A 7 13.49 -16.28 5.49
CA ILE A 7 13.29 -16.76 4.12
C ILE A 7 14.20 -17.97 3.90
N ARG A 8 13.62 -19.11 3.53
CA ARG A 8 14.35 -20.36 3.25
C ARG A 8 14.59 -20.55 1.75
N ASN A 9 15.59 -21.36 1.40
CA ASN A 9 15.88 -21.77 0.02
C ASN A 9 16.20 -20.60 -0.93
N VAL A 10 16.84 -19.54 -0.44
CA VAL A 10 17.28 -18.43 -1.28
C VAL A 10 18.47 -18.89 -2.13
N PRO A 11 18.42 -18.81 -3.47
CA PRO A 11 19.55 -19.17 -4.31
C PRO A 11 20.79 -18.34 -3.96
N ASP A 12 21.96 -18.98 -3.88
CA ASP A 12 23.20 -18.31 -3.49
C ASP A 12 23.55 -17.13 -4.41
N ALA A 13 23.25 -17.27 -5.70
CA ALA A 13 23.43 -16.20 -6.67
C ALA A 13 22.61 -14.95 -6.31
N ALA A 14 21.33 -15.12 -5.98
CA ALA A 14 20.46 -14.03 -5.55
C ALA A 14 20.97 -13.41 -4.24
N ARG A 15 21.39 -14.23 -3.28
CA ARG A 15 21.95 -13.74 -2.01
C ARG A 15 23.21 -12.89 -2.22
N ARG A 16 24.12 -13.32 -3.11
CA ARG A 16 25.34 -12.56 -3.44
C ARG A 16 25.01 -11.21 -4.07
N GLU A 17 24.12 -11.20 -5.04
CA GLU A 17 23.68 -9.98 -5.72
C GLU A 17 23.03 -8.99 -4.75
N LEU A 18 22.11 -9.45 -3.91
CA LEU A 18 21.46 -8.60 -2.90
C LEU A 18 22.46 -8.04 -1.88
N LYS A 19 23.47 -8.83 -1.49
CA LYS A 19 24.55 -8.36 -0.62
C LYS A 19 25.40 -7.29 -1.29
N ALA A 20 25.72 -7.45 -2.58
CA ALA A 20 26.47 -6.46 -3.35
C ALA A 20 25.70 -5.13 -3.46
N ARG A 21 24.39 -5.20 -3.77
CA ARG A 21 23.51 -4.01 -3.81
C ARG A 21 23.38 -3.32 -2.46
N ALA A 22 23.26 -4.08 -1.38
CA ALA A 22 23.23 -3.53 -0.03
C ALA A 22 24.54 -2.80 0.31
N ALA A 23 25.70 -3.42 0.00
CA ALA A 23 27.01 -2.83 0.21
C ALA A 23 27.22 -1.55 -0.62
N ALA A 24 26.78 -1.52 -1.87
CA ALA A 24 26.84 -0.33 -2.73
C ALA A 24 26.04 0.85 -2.17
N GLN A 25 25.01 0.59 -1.34
CA GLN A 25 24.22 1.61 -0.65
C GLN A 25 24.71 1.89 0.77
N GLY A 26 25.80 1.27 1.24
CA GLY A 26 26.29 1.39 2.61
C GLY A 26 25.36 0.78 3.67
N ARG A 27 24.55 -0.21 3.28
CA ARG A 27 23.51 -0.81 4.13
C ARG A 27 23.83 -2.26 4.46
N SER A 28 23.40 -2.71 5.64
CA SER A 28 23.39 -4.15 5.94
C SER A 28 22.37 -4.88 5.05
N LEU A 29 22.61 -6.16 4.76
CA LEU A 29 21.69 -6.96 3.95
C LEU A 29 20.28 -7.00 4.57
N ASN A 30 20.18 -7.13 5.90
CA ASN A 30 18.89 -7.10 6.59
C ASN A 30 18.17 -5.76 6.42
N ALA A 31 18.87 -4.64 6.58
CA ALA A 31 18.27 -3.31 6.41
C ALA A 31 17.83 -3.06 4.96
N TYR A 32 18.59 -3.56 3.99
CA TYR A 32 18.25 -3.50 2.57
C TYR A 32 16.99 -4.34 2.24
N LEU A 33 16.93 -5.57 2.73
CA LEU A 33 15.77 -6.45 2.52
C LEU A 33 14.51 -5.94 3.21
N LEU A 34 14.63 -5.40 4.42
CA LEU A 34 13.50 -4.81 5.12
C LEU A 34 12.88 -3.65 4.34
N ASP A 35 13.73 -2.77 3.78
CA ASP A 35 13.26 -1.68 2.94
C ASP A 35 12.64 -2.18 1.64
N LEU A 36 13.20 -3.24 1.02
CA LEU A 36 12.58 -3.86 -0.15
C LEU A 36 11.18 -4.39 0.17
N ILE A 37 11.00 -5.09 1.29
CA ILE A 37 9.70 -5.58 1.75
C ILE A 37 8.75 -4.41 2.00
N ASN A 38 9.21 -3.38 2.71
CA ASN A 38 8.39 -2.19 3.02
C ASN A 38 7.96 -1.47 1.75
N ARG A 39 8.83 -1.35 0.75
CA ARG A 39 8.49 -0.75 -0.55
C ARG A 39 7.44 -1.56 -1.27
N GLU A 40 7.57 -2.89 -1.27
CA GLU A 40 6.60 -3.77 -1.92
C GLU A 40 5.21 -3.63 -1.29
N VAL A 41 5.11 -3.58 0.04
CA VAL A 41 3.82 -3.43 0.74
C VAL A 41 3.33 -1.99 0.84
N SER A 42 4.17 -1.00 0.54
CA SER A 42 3.79 0.43 0.64
C SER A 42 2.72 0.83 -0.36
N ARG A 43 2.56 0.07 -1.45
CA ARG A 43 1.56 0.33 -2.48
C ARG A 43 0.57 -0.82 -2.52
N PRO A 44 -0.74 -0.53 -2.43
CA PRO A 44 -1.75 -1.55 -2.62
C PRO A 44 -1.68 -2.08 -4.05
N THR A 45 -1.89 -3.37 -4.19
CA THR A 45 -2.06 -4.02 -5.48
C THR A 45 -3.32 -3.48 -6.18
N VAL A 46 -3.35 -3.60 -7.52
CA VAL A 46 -4.54 -3.22 -8.31
C VAL A 46 -5.78 -3.98 -7.81
N ALA A 47 -5.63 -5.26 -7.46
CA ALA A 47 -6.71 -6.07 -6.91
C ALA A 47 -7.27 -5.47 -5.61
N GLU A 48 -6.40 -5.10 -4.65
CA GLU A 48 -6.82 -4.46 -3.39
C GLU A 48 -7.41 -3.05 -3.59
N VAL A 49 -6.99 -2.34 -4.64
CA VAL A 49 -7.62 -1.07 -5.02
C VAL A 49 -9.03 -1.31 -5.56
N LEU A 50 -9.20 -2.28 -6.47
CA LEU A 50 -10.50 -2.63 -7.05
C LEU A 50 -11.47 -3.18 -6.01
N GLU A 51 -11.01 -4.06 -5.12
CA GLU A 51 -11.82 -4.60 -4.04
C GLU A 51 -12.29 -3.48 -3.09
N ARG A 52 -11.39 -2.56 -2.71
CA ARG A 52 -11.77 -1.39 -1.91
C ARG A 52 -12.69 -0.42 -2.65
N ALA A 53 -12.66 -0.37 -3.99
CA ALA A 53 -13.60 0.41 -4.77
C ALA A 53 -14.98 -0.26 -4.77
N ALA A 54 -15.05 -1.57 -4.99
CA ALA A 54 -16.28 -2.35 -4.93
C ALA A 54 -16.96 -2.25 -3.55
N GLN A 55 -16.19 -2.43 -2.47
CA GLN A 55 -16.69 -2.28 -1.10
C GLN A 55 -17.20 -0.86 -0.75
N ARG A 56 -16.72 0.19 -1.45
CA ARG A 56 -17.24 1.55 -1.29
C ARG A 56 -18.52 1.75 -2.10
N ALA A 57 -18.58 1.20 -3.31
CA ALA A 57 -19.77 1.24 -4.14
C ALA A 57 -20.94 0.50 -3.48
N GLU A 58 -20.69 -0.65 -2.85
CA GLU A 58 -21.73 -1.40 -2.11
C GLU A 58 -22.29 -0.63 -0.90
N ARG A 59 -21.48 0.21 -0.26
CA ARG A 59 -21.91 1.02 0.89
C ARG A 59 -22.52 2.36 0.50
N ALA A 60 -22.42 2.75 -0.76
CA ALA A 60 -23.02 3.99 -1.24
C ALA A 60 -24.53 3.80 -1.38
N THR A 61 -25.31 4.51 -0.56
CA THR A 61 -26.78 4.40 -0.53
C THR A 61 -27.50 5.43 -1.39
N GLY A 62 -26.77 6.25 -2.16
CA GLY A 62 -27.36 7.30 -3.00
C GLY A 62 -26.42 7.78 -4.10
N LEU A 63 -26.97 8.48 -5.08
CA LEU A 63 -26.19 9.07 -6.16
C LEU A 63 -25.36 10.23 -5.63
N ALA A 64 -24.07 10.28 -5.99
CA ALA A 64 -23.18 11.36 -5.56
C ALA A 64 -23.71 12.76 -5.94
N ALA A 65 -24.40 12.87 -7.08
CA ALA A 65 -25.03 14.10 -7.52
C ALA A 65 -26.12 14.57 -6.55
N GLU A 66 -26.99 13.67 -6.08
CA GLU A 66 -28.07 14.00 -5.13
C GLU A 66 -27.50 14.45 -3.78
N VAL A 67 -26.47 13.76 -3.28
CA VAL A 67 -25.79 14.15 -2.03
C VAL A 67 -25.17 15.55 -2.13
N ILE A 68 -24.60 15.90 -3.29
CA ILE A 68 -24.00 17.22 -3.53
C ILE A 68 -25.07 18.31 -3.61
N GLU A 69 -26.19 18.05 -4.29
CA GLU A 69 -27.29 19.01 -4.41
C GLU A 69 -27.94 19.30 -3.05
N VAL A 70 -28.17 18.27 -2.23
CA VAL A 70 -28.65 18.45 -0.83
C VAL A 70 -27.67 19.29 -0.02
N ALA A 71 -26.36 18.98 -0.07
CA ALA A 71 -25.34 19.74 0.66
C ALA A 71 -25.11 21.17 0.15
N ARG A 72 -25.55 21.50 -1.07
CA ARG A 72 -25.56 22.88 -1.59
C ARG A 72 -26.77 23.63 -1.06
N ALA A 73 -27.96 23.04 -1.17
CA ALA A 73 -29.20 23.63 -0.64
C ALA A 73 -29.08 23.94 0.86
N GLU A 74 -28.52 23.02 1.66
CA GLU A 74 -28.30 23.23 3.10
C GLU A 74 -27.30 24.36 3.44
N ARG A 75 -26.37 24.68 2.53
CA ARG A 75 -25.43 25.79 2.72
C ARG A 75 -26.07 27.12 2.36
N ASP A 76 -26.86 27.15 1.30
CA ASP A 76 -27.54 28.35 0.83
C ASP A 76 -28.65 28.77 1.82
N ASP A 77 -29.32 27.82 2.48
CA ASP A 77 -30.32 28.10 3.54
C ASP A 77 -29.70 28.63 4.85
N ARG A 78 -28.38 28.54 5.04
CA ARG A 78 -27.66 29.03 6.22
C ARG A 78 -27.00 30.40 6.02
N ALA A 79 -27.04 30.95 4.80
CA ALA A 79 -26.48 32.25 4.44
C ALA A 79 -27.54 33.35 4.52
#